data_AF-A0A9C6XUB1-F1
#
_entry.id   AF-A0A9C6XUB1-F1
#
_cell.length_a   1.000
_cell.length_b   1.000
_cell.length_c   1.000
_cell.angle_alpha   90.00
_cell.angle_beta   90.00
_cell.angle_gamma   90.00
#
_symmetry.space_group_name_H-M   'P 1'
#
loop_
_entity.id
_entity.type
_entity.pdbx_description
1 polymer ?
#
loop_
_entity_poly.entity_id
_entity_poly.type
_entity_poly.pdbx_seq_one_letter_code
_entity_poly.pdbx_strand_id
1 'polypeptide(L)'
;MEEVLKMSGLKRLNVKCAWNADHPDLPLQLEELTVYHMSENQLRCVERMPRLCSLFVLHYCGPNLTFPPSQHGRLLWLHVAINADHKPTMLSLIRAHASSLQELRVRCSLSPDDQHFYFPDLAQELADCGLLVLRRLVLVRPPNDACTGQSAGCVLQRRTIRGVFPSSVDVVCKSCHTPGF
;
A
#
# COMPACT_ATOMS: atom_id res chain seq x y z
N MET A 1 8.30 -11.50 -19.38
CA MET A 1 8.31 -10.02 -19.28
C MET A 1 9.03 -9.34 -20.44
N GLU A 2 9.88 -10.01 -21.23
CA GLU A 2 10.52 -9.40 -22.41
C GLU A 2 9.51 -8.77 -23.39
N GLU A 3 8.32 -9.35 -23.54
CA GLU A 3 7.26 -8.78 -24.38
C GLU A 3 6.72 -7.45 -23.83
N VAL A 4 6.65 -7.30 -22.50
CA VAL A 4 6.17 -6.09 -21.82
C VAL A 4 7.11 -4.91 -22.09
N LEU A 5 8.43 -5.16 -22.12
CA LEU A 5 9.43 -4.13 -22.45
C LEU A 5 9.31 -3.64 -23.90
N LYS A 6 8.76 -4.46 -24.81
CA LYS A 6 8.53 -4.10 -26.23
C LYS A 6 7.25 -3.28 -26.43
N MET A 7 6.41 -3.13 -25.41
CA MET A 7 5.15 -2.37 -25.48
C MET A 7 5.35 -0.91 -25.07
N SER A 8 5.85 -0.09 -25.99
CA SER A 8 6.16 1.34 -25.76
C SER A 8 4.96 2.19 -25.30
N GLY A 9 3.73 1.76 -25.59
CA GLY A 9 2.49 2.43 -25.17
C GLY A 9 1.88 1.92 -23.85
N LEU A 10 2.51 0.96 -23.17
CA LEU A 10 1.94 0.35 -21.97
C LEU A 10 1.91 1.35 -20.80
N LYS A 11 0.70 1.70 -20.36
CA LYS A 11 0.48 2.60 -19.22
C LYS A 11 0.05 1.89 -17.94
N ARG A 12 -0.54 0.70 -18.06
CA ARG A 12 -1.09 -0.06 -16.94
C ARG A 12 -0.55 -1.47 -16.97
N LEU A 13 -0.04 -1.94 -15.85
CA LEU A 13 0.46 -3.31 -15.72
C LEU A 13 -0.11 -3.95 -14.45
N ASN A 14 -0.71 -5.13 -14.61
CA ASN A 14 -1.07 -6.00 -13.51
C ASN A 14 -0.31 -7.32 -13.70
N VAL A 15 0.56 -7.64 -12.75
CA VAL A 15 1.43 -8.82 -12.85
C VAL A 15 1.49 -9.55 -11.51
N LYS A 16 1.46 -10.88 -11.61
CA LYS A 16 1.77 -11.78 -10.50
C LYS A 16 3.11 -12.45 -10.77
N CYS A 17 4.10 -12.10 -9.97
CA CYS A 17 5.43 -12.66 -10.05
C CYS A 17 5.48 -14.02 -9.34
N ALA A 18 6.24 -14.95 -9.92
CA ALA A 18 6.54 -16.22 -9.27
C ALA A 18 7.51 -16.00 -8.09
N TRP A 19 7.41 -16.85 -7.07
CA TRP A 19 8.37 -16.82 -5.94
C TRP A 19 9.74 -17.30 -6.41
N ASN A 20 10.80 -16.67 -5.89
CA ASN A 20 12.19 -17.07 -6.10
C ASN A 20 12.64 -17.13 -7.57
N ALA A 21 12.00 -16.37 -8.44
CA ALA A 21 12.42 -16.21 -9.83
C ALA A 21 13.02 -14.82 -10.02
N ASP A 22 14.05 -14.71 -10.85
CA ASP A 22 14.55 -13.42 -11.30
C ASP A 22 13.53 -12.79 -12.24
N HIS A 23 12.97 -11.68 -11.81
CA HIS A 23 12.01 -10.89 -12.57
C HIS A 23 12.76 -9.72 -13.20
N PRO A 24 12.65 -9.50 -14.51
CA PRO A 24 13.22 -8.30 -15.13
C PRO A 24 12.58 -7.01 -14.59
N ASP A 25 13.27 -5.90 -14.83
CA ASP A 25 12.84 -4.58 -14.43
C ASP A 25 11.47 -4.21 -15.04
N LEU A 26 10.70 -3.43 -14.29
CA LEU A 26 9.41 -2.93 -14.73
C LEU A 26 9.58 -1.76 -15.70
N PRO A 27 8.73 -1.63 -16.73
CA PRO A 27 8.78 -0.48 -17.63
C PRO A 27 8.56 0.85 -16.90
N LEU A 28 9.42 1.85 -17.16
CA LEU A 28 9.41 3.12 -16.42
C LEU A 28 8.26 4.06 -16.80
N GLN A 29 7.62 3.83 -17.95
CA GLN A 29 6.55 4.68 -18.47
C GLN A 29 5.16 4.44 -17.83
N LEU A 30 5.05 3.47 -16.92
CA LEU A 30 3.79 3.07 -16.30
C LEU A 30 3.17 4.21 -15.49
N GLU A 31 1.85 4.35 -15.63
CA GLU A 31 1.01 5.24 -14.85
C GLU A 31 0.31 4.46 -13.71
N GLU A 32 -0.03 3.19 -13.94
CA GLU A 32 -0.67 2.33 -12.95
C GLU A 32 0.02 0.96 -12.89
N LEU A 33 0.34 0.53 -11.67
CA LEU A 33 1.06 -0.72 -11.43
C LEU A 33 0.40 -1.51 -10.31
N THR A 34 0.05 -2.77 -10.61
CA THR A 34 -0.31 -3.78 -9.63
C THR A 34 0.70 -4.92 -9.70
N VAL A 35 1.37 -5.20 -8.59
CA VAL A 35 2.31 -6.33 -8.49
C VAL A 35 1.99 -7.19 -7.28
N TYR A 36 1.88 -8.49 -7.52
CA TYR A 36 1.87 -9.53 -6.51
C TYR A 36 3.25 -10.20 -6.47
N HIS A 37 3.80 -10.41 -5.27
CA HIS A 37 5.14 -10.99 -5.06
C HIS A 37 6.25 -10.12 -5.63
N MET A 38 6.26 -8.86 -5.21
CA MET A 38 7.21 -7.86 -5.68
C MET A 38 8.61 -8.14 -5.12
N SER A 39 9.60 -8.18 -6.00
CA SER A 39 11.02 -8.30 -5.64
C SER A 39 11.64 -6.95 -5.23
N GLU A 40 12.83 -6.99 -4.63
CA GLU A 40 13.62 -5.80 -4.31
C GLU A 40 13.83 -4.90 -5.53
N ASN A 41 14.31 -5.48 -6.63
CA ASN A 41 14.64 -4.75 -7.86
C ASN A 41 13.40 -4.06 -8.45
N GLN A 42 12.26 -4.75 -8.47
CA GLN A 42 11.01 -4.18 -8.95
C GLN A 42 10.52 -3.04 -8.06
N LEU A 43 10.66 -3.17 -6.74
CA LEU A 43 10.28 -2.10 -5.82
C LEU A 43 11.20 -0.87 -5.97
N ARG A 44 12.51 -1.06 -6.19
CA ARG A 44 13.44 0.05 -6.54
C ARG A 44 13.14 0.68 -7.89
N CYS A 45 12.59 -0.08 -8.85
CA CYS A 45 12.14 0.49 -10.12
C CYS A 45 11.03 1.52 -9.93
N VAL A 46 10.13 1.33 -8.95
CA VAL A 46 9.02 2.25 -8.66
C VAL A 46 9.53 3.67 -8.36
N GLU A 47 10.65 3.81 -7.65
CA GLU A 47 11.25 5.11 -7.34
C GLU A 47 11.63 5.91 -8.60
N ARG A 48 11.89 5.20 -9.70
CA ARG A 48 12.34 5.74 -10.98
C ARG A 48 11.21 5.92 -11.98
N MET A 49 9.95 5.75 -11.58
CA MET A 49 8.78 5.88 -12.47
C MET A 49 8.16 7.28 -12.40
N PRO A 50 8.49 8.20 -13.32
CA PRO A 50 8.05 9.60 -13.25
C PRO A 50 6.56 9.80 -13.54
N ARG A 51 5.86 8.78 -14.03
CA ARG A 51 4.44 8.86 -14.41
C ARG A 51 3.51 8.08 -13.49
N LEU A 52 4.07 7.32 -12.54
CA LEU A 52 3.27 6.45 -11.69
C LEU A 52 2.36 7.26 -10.77
N CYS A 53 1.06 7.08 -10.94
CA CYS A 53 0.03 7.72 -10.14
C CYS A 53 -0.72 6.73 -9.23
N SER A 54 -0.72 5.43 -9.58
CA SER A 54 -1.35 4.37 -8.78
C SER A 54 -0.43 3.17 -8.62
N LEU A 55 -0.23 2.74 -7.37
CA LEU A 55 0.59 1.59 -7.03
C LEU A 55 -0.17 0.64 -6.09
N PHE A 56 -0.18 -0.64 -6.44
CA PHE A 56 -0.62 -1.73 -5.57
C PHE A 56 0.54 -2.71 -5.42
N VAL A 57 1.01 -2.87 -4.17
CA VAL A 57 1.99 -3.89 -3.78
C VAL A 57 1.36 -4.91 -2.83
N LEU A 58 1.29 -6.17 -3.26
CA LEU A 58 0.92 -7.30 -2.40
C LEU A 58 2.11 -8.26 -2.25
N HIS A 59 2.46 -8.59 -1.00
CA HIS A 59 3.56 -9.50 -0.67
C HIS A 59 4.90 -9.06 -1.27
N TYR A 60 5.60 -8.16 -0.59
CA TYR A 60 7.01 -7.90 -0.90
C TYR A 60 7.87 -9.07 -0.38
N CYS A 61 8.85 -9.50 -1.18
CA CYS A 61 9.66 -10.70 -0.94
C CYS A 61 11.16 -10.42 -0.82
N GLY A 62 11.59 -9.15 -0.82
CA GLY A 62 13.00 -8.77 -0.70
C GLY A 62 13.39 -8.39 0.74
N PRO A 63 14.66 -8.03 0.98
CA PRO A 63 15.11 -7.54 2.28
C PRO A 63 14.47 -6.19 2.62
N ASN A 64 14.48 -5.80 3.91
CA ASN A 64 13.94 -4.51 4.30
C ASN A 64 14.70 -3.35 3.65
N LEU A 65 13.95 -2.41 3.06
CA LEU A 65 14.49 -1.23 2.38
C LEU A 65 14.05 0.06 3.07
N THR A 66 14.84 1.11 2.86
CA THR A 66 14.47 2.49 3.17
C THR A 66 14.50 3.29 1.89
N PHE A 67 13.50 4.14 1.72
CA PHE A 67 13.28 4.97 0.55
C PHE A 67 13.49 6.45 0.91
N PRO A 68 14.26 7.20 0.12
CA PRO A 68 14.28 8.66 0.20
C PRO A 68 12.91 9.24 -0.23
N PRO A 69 12.62 10.51 0.10
CA PRO A 69 11.48 11.22 -0.45
C PRO A 69 11.44 11.15 -1.98
N SER A 70 10.27 10.84 -2.54
CA SER A 70 10.08 10.71 -3.99
C SER A 70 10.32 12.04 -4.68
N GLN A 71 11.13 12.02 -5.74
CA GLN A 71 11.45 13.20 -6.55
C GLN A 71 10.33 13.56 -7.54
N HIS A 72 9.40 12.64 -7.80
CA HIS A 72 8.37 12.82 -8.82
C HIS A 72 7.08 13.43 -8.26
N GLY A 73 6.71 13.09 -7.02
CA GLY A 73 5.53 13.66 -6.36
C GLY A 73 4.21 13.43 -7.10
N ARG A 74 4.07 12.33 -7.85
CA ARG A 74 2.87 12.03 -8.66
C ARG A 74 2.02 10.87 -8.16
N LEU A 75 2.51 10.11 -7.18
CA LEU A 75 1.76 8.96 -6.67
C LEU A 75 0.58 9.45 -5.83
N LEU A 76 -0.64 9.22 -6.31
CA LEU A 76 -1.88 9.67 -5.68
C LEU A 76 -2.58 8.54 -4.93
N TRP A 77 -2.45 7.30 -5.41
CA TRP A 77 -3.07 6.11 -4.84
C TRP A 77 -2.01 5.07 -4.50
N LEU A 78 -1.97 4.64 -3.25
CA LEU A 78 -1.08 3.57 -2.79
C LEU A 78 -1.90 2.52 -2.06
N HIS A 79 -1.79 1.27 -2.49
CA HIS A 79 -2.26 0.10 -1.75
C HIS A 79 -1.07 -0.76 -1.37
N VAL A 80 -0.86 -0.94 -0.07
CA VAL A 80 0.19 -1.80 0.47
C VAL A 80 -0.39 -2.84 1.40
N ALA A 81 0.15 -4.05 1.32
CA ALA A 81 0.08 -4.98 2.42
C ALA A 81 1.31 -4.84 3.30
N ILE A 82 1.10 -4.26 4.47
CA ILE A 82 2.08 -4.24 5.54
C ILE A 82 2.05 -5.65 6.12
N ASN A 83 3.06 -6.47 5.85
CA ASN A 83 3.28 -7.69 6.64
C ASN A 83 4.29 -7.37 7.76
N ALA A 84 4.29 -8.15 8.85
CA ALA A 84 5.16 -7.89 9.99
C ALA A 84 6.64 -7.80 9.60
N ASP A 85 7.11 -8.72 8.75
CA ASP A 85 8.51 -8.81 8.34
C ASP A 85 9.00 -7.59 7.55
N HIS A 86 8.12 -6.98 6.75
CA HIS A 86 8.46 -5.87 5.85
C HIS A 86 7.73 -4.57 6.20
N LYS A 87 7.18 -4.48 7.41
CA LYS A 87 6.52 -3.26 7.91
C LYS A 87 7.42 -2.02 7.78
N PRO A 88 8.71 -2.04 8.16
CA PRO A 88 9.60 -0.89 7.98
C PRO A 88 9.68 -0.44 6.51
N THR A 89 9.76 -1.39 5.58
CA THR A 89 9.81 -1.09 4.14
C THR A 89 8.54 -0.43 3.64
N MET A 90 7.38 -0.98 4.00
CA MET A 90 6.09 -0.43 3.56
C MET A 90 5.83 0.95 4.16
N LEU A 91 6.17 1.17 5.44
CA LEU A 91 6.10 2.50 6.07
C LEU A 91 7.08 3.48 5.40
N SER A 92 8.29 3.03 5.06
CA SER A 92 9.25 3.87 4.34
C SER A 92 8.74 4.25 2.94
N LEU A 93 8.06 3.34 2.24
CA LEU A 93 7.45 3.60 0.94
C LEU A 93 6.31 4.63 1.06
N ILE A 94 5.46 4.47 2.09
CA ILE A 94 4.40 5.45 2.40
C ILE A 94 5.02 6.84 2.65
N ARG A 95 6.06 6.92 3.49
CA ARG A 95 6.74 8.18 3.82
C ARG A 95 7.39 8.83 2.59
N ALA A 96 7.99 8.03 1.71
CA ALA A 96 8.60 8.53 0.48
C ALA A 96 7.60 9.27 -0.42
N HIS A 97 6.33 8.87 -0.42
CA HIS A 97 5.27 9.46 -1.25
C HIS A 97 4.29 10.36 -0.48
N ALA A 98 4.59 10.69 0.78
CA ALA A 98 3.65 11.38 1.67
C ALA A 98 3.20 12.77 1.18
N SER A 99 4.03 13.45 0.39
CA SER A 99 3.74 14.78 -0.17
C SER A 99 2.68 14.78 -1.29
N SER A 100 2.44 13.64 -1.94
CA SER A 100 1.49 13.52 -3.06
C SER A 100 0.33 12.57 -2.79
N LEU A 101 0.45 11.70 -1.79
CA LEU A 101 -0.48 10.60 -1.57
C LEU A 101 -1.84 11.08 -1.07
N GLN A 102 -2.88 10.89 -1.88
CA GLN A 102 -4.26 11.31 -1.57
C GLN A 102 -5.10 10.17 -1.00
N GLU A 103 -4.89 8.95 -1.46
CA GLU A 103 -5.55 7.76 -0.93
C GLU A 103 -4.54 6.68 -0.60
N LEU A 104 -4.56 6.24 0.66
CA LEU A 104 -3.77 5.13 1.15
C LEU A 104 -4.69 3.97 1.51
N ARG A 105 -4.39 2.78 0.99
CA ARG A 105 -5.04 1.53 1.38
C ARG A 105 -4.03 0.65 2.10
N VAL A 106 -4.36 0.25 3.32
CA VAL A 106 -3.51 -0.60 4.14
C VAL A 106 -4.22 -1.91 4.38
N ARG A 107 -3.59 -3.02 4.01
CA ARG A 107 -4.05 -4.34 4.43
C ARG A 107 -3.67 -4.57 5.89
N CYS A 108 -4.65 -4.80 6.75
CA CYS A 108 -4.43 -5.10 8.17
C CYS A 108 -5.56 -5.98 8.74
N SER A 109 -5.18 -6.82 9.70
CA SER A 109 -6.06 -7.73 10.44
C SER A 109 -6.55 -7.07 11.73
N LEU A 110 -7.68 -7.56 12.24
CA LEU A 110 -8.19 -7.25 13.58
C LEU A 110 -7.83 -8.35 14.59
N SER A 111 -7.57 -9.56 14.11
CA SER A 111 -7.25 -10.69 14.97
C SER A 111 -5.81 -10.61 15.48
N PRO A 112 -5.58 -10.63 16.80
CA PRO A 112 -4.25 -10.78 17.38
C PRO A 112 -3.54 -12.08 16.97
N ASP A 113 -4.30 -13.09 16.56
CA ASP A 113 -3.76 -14.38 16.11
C ASP A 113 -3.12 -14.27 14.71
N ASP A 114 -3.47 -13.24 13.93
CA ASP A 114 -2.83 -12.94 12.65
C ASP A 114 -1.58 -12.07 12.87
N GLN A 115 -0.51 -12.73 13.32
CA GLN A 115 0.77 -12.08 13.59
C GLN A 115 1.36 -11.36 12.37
N HIS A 116 0.92 -11.71 11.14
CA HIS A 116 1.46 -11.11 9.93
C HIS A 116 0.82 -9.76 9.61
N PHE A 117 -0.44 -9.53 10.00
CA PHE A 117 -1.20 -8.34 9.62
C PHE A 117 -1.82 -7.58 10.80
N TYR A 118 -1.59 -8.02 12.04
CA TYR A 118 -2.05 -7.33 13.24
C TYR A 118 -1.08 -6.21 13.65
N PHE A 119 -1.55 -4.96 13.60
CA PHE A 119 -0.76 -3.77 13.90
C PHE A 119 -1.49 -2.89 14.92
N PRO A 120 -1.21 -3.04 16.23
CA PRO A 120 -1.87 -2.25 17.27
C PRO A 120 -1.48 -0.76 17.20
N ASP A 121 -0.24 -0.46 16.82
CA ASP A 121 0.31 0.90 16.77
C ASP A 121 0.16 1.57 15.40
N LEU A 122 -0.61 0.97 14.48
CA LEU A 122 -0.74 1.43 13.09
C LEU A 122 -1.14 2.91 12.99
N ALA A 123 -1.95 3.41 13.93
CA ALA A 123 -2.34 4.82 13.96
C ALA A 123 -1.11 5.73 14.07
N GLN A 124 -0.26 5.51 15.08
CA GLN A 124 0.93 6.33 15.29
C GLN A 124 1.93 6.16 14.15
N GLU A 125 2.15 4.92 13.70
CA GLU A 125 3.06 4.63 12.60
C GLU A 125 2.68 5.36 11.30
N LEU A 126 1.38 5.46 11.01
CA LEU A 126 0.88 6.20 9.85
C LEU A 126 0.93 7.73 10.07
N ALA A 127 0.73 8.22 11.30
CA ALA A 127 0.87 9.63 11.63
C ALA A 127 2.32 10.10 11.40
N ASP A 128 3.30 9.26 11.79
CA ASP A 128 4.74 9.51 11.62
C ASP A 128 5.21 9.44 10.16
N CYS A 129 4.33 9.07 9.22
CA CYS A 129 4.62 9.12 7.79
C CYS A 129 4.45 10.53 7.20
N GLY A 130 3.86 11.49 7.92
CA GLY A 130 3.76 12.88 7.47
C GLY A 130 2.84 13.06 6.25
N LEU A 131 1.69 12.37 6.24
CA LEU A 131 0.75 12.31 5.12
C LEU A 131 -0.06 13.63 4.95
N LEU A 132 0.59 14.68 4.46
CA LEU A 132 0.07 16.06 4.45
C LEU A 132 -1.18 16.27 3.59
N VAL A 133 -1.28 15.57 2.46
CA VAL A 133 -2.34 15.77 1.45
C VAL A 133 -3.33 14.62 1.41
N LEU A 134 -3.25 13.69 2.37
CA LEU A 134 -4.12 12.54 2.44
C LEU A 134 -5.57 12.98 2.61
N ARG A 135 -6.44 12.38 1.82
CA ARG A 135 -7.89 12.60 1.87
C ARG A 135 -8.62 11.36 2.34
N ARG A 136 -8.05 10.19 2.08
CA ARG A 136 -8.71 8.92 2.40
C ARG A 136 -7.71 7.85 2.83
N LEU A 137 -8.04 7.18 3.93
CA LEU A 137 -7.37 5.98 4.41
C LEU A 137 -8.36 4.82 4.43
N VAL A 138 -8.04 3.74 3.72
CA VAL A 138 -8.88 2.55 3.61
C VAL A 138 -8.18 1.36 4.27
N LEU A 139 -8.81 0.82 5.32
CA LEU A 139 -8.40 -0.43 5.94
C LEU A 139 -8.96 -1.60 5.12
N VAL A 140 -8.08 -2.45 4.60
CA VAL A 140 -8.42 -3.62 3.79
C VAL A 140 -8.22 -4.87 4.64
N ARG A 141 -9.31 -5.60 4.91
CA ARG A 141 -9.24 -6.81 5.72
C ARG A 141 -8.84 -8.03 4.89
N PRO A 142 -8.07 -8.99 5.46
CA PRO A 142 -7.89 -10.29 4.85
C PRO A 142 -9.24 -11.00 4.62
N PRO A 143 -9.38 -11.84 3.57
CA PRO A 143 -10.61 -12.60 3.33
C PRO A 143 -11.05 -13.46 4.53
N ASN A 144 -10.08 -14.04 5.23
CA ASN A 144 -10.32 -14.93 6.37
C ASN A 144 -10.68 -14.18 7.66
N ASP A 145 -10.50 -12.86 7.68
CA ASP A 145 -10.85 -11.95 8.79
C ASP A 145 -11.66 -10.77 8.24
N ALA A 146 -12.62 -11.06 7.36
CA ALA A 146 -13.46 -10.04 6.77
C ALA A 146 -14.27 -9.35 7.89
N CYS A 147 -14.22 -8.01 7.97
CA CYS A 147 -15.12 -7.24 8.86
C CYS A 147 -16.57 -7.51 8.46
N THR A 148 -17.23 -8.43 9.16
CA THR A 148 -18.67 -8.71 9.05
C THR A 148 -19.43 -7.68 9.91
N GLY A 149 -19.70 -6.50 9.34
CA GLY A 149 -20.65 -5.55 9.93
C GLY A 149 -20.14 -4.79 11.16
N GLN A 150 -19.17 -3.88 10.97
CA GLN A 150 -18.76 -2.91 11.98
C GLN A 150 -18.41 -3.52 13.36
N SER A 151 -17.64 -4.62 13.37
CA SER A 151 -17.15 -5.20 14.63
C SER A 151 -16.55 -4.14 15.57
N ALA A 152 -16.73 -4.32 16.88
CA ALA A 152 -16.27 -3.35 17.88
C ALA A 152 -14.77 -3.02 17.71
N GLY A 153 -13.94 -4.03 17.40
CA GLY A 153 -12.52 -3.84 17.08
C GLY A 153 -12.29 -2.98 15.83
N CYS A 154 -13.08 -3.16 14.77
CA CYS A 154 -12.99 -2.34 13.56
C CYS A 154 -13.42 -0.88 13.81
N VAL A 155 -14.48 -0.67 14.60
CA VAL A 155 -14.93 0.66 15.01
C VAL A 155 -13.85 1.36 15.84
N LEU A 156 -13.30 0.66 16.83
CA LEU A 156 -12.25 1.17 17.69
C LEU A 156 -11.01 1.53 16.88
N GLN A 157 -10.49 0.62 16.05
CA GLN A 157 -9.30 0.89 15.23
C GLN A 157 -9.50 2.07 14.28
N ARG A 158 -10.66 2.17 13.61
CA ARG A 158 -10.98 3.34 12.76
C ARG A 158 -10.99 4.63 13.57
N ARG A 159 -11.58 4.65 14.78
CA ARG A 159 -11.60 5.83 15.65
C ARG A 159 -10.21 6.21 16.13
N THR A 160 -9.39 5.24 16.53
CA THR A 160 -8.00 5.46 16.95
C THR A 160 -7.19 6.09 15.83
N ILE A 161 -7.26 5.52 14.62
CA ILE A 161 -6.56 6.08 13.45
C ILE A 161 -7.13 7.46 13.09
N ARG A 162 -8.46 7.62 13.14
CA ARG A 162 -9.10 8.91 12.88
C ARG A 162 -8.61 10.00 13.84
N GLY A 163 -8.32 9.65 15.09
CA GLY A 163 -7.88 10.57 16.14
C GLY A 163 -6.49 11.19 15.90
N VAL A 164 -5.64 10.55 15.09
CA VAL A 164 -4.30 11.08 14.76
C VAL A 164 -4.25 11.86 13.44
N PHE A 165 -5.33 11.83 12.65
CA PHE A 165 -5.40 12.52 11.36
C PHE A 165 -6.33 13.76 11.41
N PRO A 166 -6.07 14.79 10.58
CA PRO A 166 -6.94 15.95 10.46
C PRO A 166 -8.38 15.57 10.09
N SER A 167 -9.36 16.38 10.51
CA SER A 167 -10.80 16.15 10.25
C SER A 167 -11.17 16.08 8.75
N SER A 168 -10.28 16.45 7.84
CA SER A 168 -10.46 16.27 6.38
C SER A 168 -10.24 14.84 5.89
N VAL A 169 -9.55 13.99 6.66
CA VAL A 169 -9.20 12.61 6.24
C VAL A 169 -10.35 11.65 6.54
N ASP A 170 -10.89 11.02 5.50
CA ASP A 170 -11.86 9.93 5.65
C ASP A 170 -11.16 8.61 6.00
N VAL A 171 -11.56 7.96 7.10
CA VAL A 171 -10.97 6.70 7.57
C VAL A 171 -12.04 5.60 7.54
N VAL A 172 -11.94 4.71 6.56
CA VAL A 172 -12.95 3.69 6.28
C VAL A 172 -12.37 2.30 6.32
N CYS A 173 -13.22 1.31 6.61
CA CYS A 173 -12.89 -0.09 6.37
C CYS A 173 -13.58 -0.52 5.07
N LYS A 174 -12.84 -1.14 4.16
CA LYS A 174 -13.37 -1.56 2.86
C LYS A 174 -14.62 -2.43 3.00
N SER A 175 -14.58 -3.45 3.85
CA SER A 175 -15.69 -4.41 3.99
C SER A 175 -16.93 -3.81 4.67
N CYS A 176 -16.74 -2.90 5.63
CA CYS A 176 -17.88 -2.29 6.32
C CYS A 176 -18.40 -1.02 5.60
N HIS A 177 -17.71 -0.51 4.57
CA HIS A 177 -18.15 0.62 3.71
C HIS A 177 -18.66 0.17 2.33
N THR A 178 -18.49 -1.09 1.94
CA THR A 178 -19.28 -1.66 0.84
C THR A 178 -20.74 -1.68 1.29
N PRO A 179 -21.66 -0.99 0.58
CA PRO A 179 -23.08 -1.25 0.76
C PRO A 179 -23.29 -2.74 0.54
N GLY A 180 -24.00 -3.41 1.44
CA GLY A 180 -24.40 -4.80 1.21
C GLY A 180 -25.09 -4.88 -0.15
N PHE A 181 -24.64 -5.81 -0.98
CA PHE A 181 -25.48 -6.35 -2.04
C PHE A 181 -26.53 -7.24 -1.38
#